data_AF-A0A847U5G5-F1
#
_entry.id   AF-A0A847U5G5-F1
#
_cell.length_a   1.000
_cell.length_b   1.000
_cell.length_c   1.000
_cell.angle_alpha   90.00
_cell.angle_beta   90.00
_cell.angle_gamma   90.00
#
_symmetry.space_group_name_H-M   'P 1'
#
loop_
_entity.id
_entity.type
_entity.pdbx_description
1 polymer ?
#
loop_
_entity_poly.entity_id
_entity_poly.type
_entity_poly.pdbx_seq_one_letter_code
_entity_poly.pdbx_strand_id
1 'polypeptide(L)'
;MTREQTTFSRRAVLRHGTVAAGVLGFTVGTASAATTVSGGGDALQTAIDDASDGETLTVGDSATYDPIVVDVEVTIETSASPTIEGDGGTDAAVSVNADGVTLDGFTVTNPGGLLGVKVGRGYDDTTLSNNTIEDIGPTGRLGVTGVVVGQGDHSGIEIVNNTIQNLDQETTDDSGFPTVNGVLFDADNSDPGTVSDTTVNNNTIRDIESDIAPLGIVVQHETDGVDINNNEIRDLEAADDTDSDPSDSVDFDFTFAQGINIASPSTNETTIAHNVIEDITSAETILPEAVKIDGDGGGLTFRSNQLLVAVGLNNRNGTDSGNRDPSSDPQVDAKNNYWGSRKGPEEADFNLDADDDERSDVVGNVDFEPFLRNPPGGKGRGPNN
;
A
#
# COMPACT_ATOMS: atom_id res chain seq x y z
N MET A 1 3.54 30.36 -30.20
CA MET A 1 2.17 30.03 -29.74
C MET A 1 1.90 28.60 -30.17
N THR A 2 2.47 27.68 -29.41
CA THR A 2 2.32 26.24 -29.55
C THR A 2 1.19 25.85 -28.61
N ARG A 3 0.14 25.24 -29.16
CA ARG A 3 -0.98 24.67 -28.40
C ARG A 3 -0.52 23.32 -27.89
N GLU A 4 -0.39 23.19 -26.58
CA GLU A 4 -0.35 21.88 -25.90
C GLU A 4 -1.66 21.15 -26.18
N GLN A 5 -1.55 19.92 -26.66
CA GLN A 5 -2.65 18.97 -26.64
C GLN A 5 -2.66 18.35 -25.26
N THR A 6 -3.62 18.76 -24.43
CA THR A 6 -3.94 18.05 -23.21
C THR A 6 -4.61 16.73 -23.59
N THR A 7 -3.91 15.63 -23.35
CA THR A 7 -4.45 14.27 -23.36
C THR A 7 -5.40 14.17 -22.17
N PHE A 8 -6.70 14.07 -22.43
CA PHE A 8 -7.69 13.83 -21.37
C PHE A 8 -7.72 12.33 -21.08
N SER A 9 -7.35 11.91 -19.86
CA SER A 9 -7.61 10.56 -19.36
C SER A 9 -9.12 10.28 -19.42
N ARG A 10 -9.49 9.14 -20.00
CA ARG A 10 -10.89 8.77 -20.28
C ARG A 10 -11.70 8.44 -19.02
N ARG A 11 -11.06 8.31 -17.85
CA ARG A 11 -11.70 7.80 -16.62
C ARG A 11 -12.10 8.88 -15.60
N ALA A 12 -11.50 10.08 -15.63
CA ALA A 12 -11.84 11.19 -14.73
C ALA A 12 -13.29 11.72 -14.86
N VAL A 13 -13.99 11.40 -15.96
CA VAL A 13 -15.33 11.94 -16.25
C VAL A 13 -16.46 11.28 -15.44
N LEU A 14 -16.23 10.13 -14.78
CA LEU A 14 -17.32 9.40 -14.11
C LEU A 14 -17.65 9.81 -12.66
N ARG A 15 -16.84 10.63 -11.97
CA ARG A 15 -17.10 10.94 -10.55
C ARG A 15 -17.82 12.26 -10.24
N HIS A 16 -17.97 13.19 -11.19
CA HIS A 16 -18.70 14.44 -10.95
C HIS A 16 -19.84 14.65 -11.96
N GLY A 17 -21.06 14.29 -11.54
CA GLY A 17 -22.27 14.42 -12.33
C GLY A 17 -22.56 15.87 -12.73
N THR A 18 -22.24 16.23 -13.97
CA THR A 18 -23.05 17.18 -14.78
C THR A 18 -22.91 16.82 -16.26
N VAL A 19 -24.03 16.45 -16.88
CA VAL A 19 -24.11 16.03 -18.28
C VAL A 19 -23.87 17.23 -19.20
N ALA A 20 -22.67 17.29 -19.81
CA ALA A 20 -22.44 18.07 -21.02
C ALA A 20 -22.41 17.10 -22.21
N ALA A 21 -23.45 17.18 -23.06
CA ALA A 21 -23.56 16.37 -24.27
C ALA A 21 -22.52 16.82 -25.32
N GLY A 22 -21.32 16.25 -25.24
CA GLY A 22 -20.30 16.29 -26.30
C GLY A 22 -20.35 14.99 -27.11
N VAL A 23 -20.52 15.10 -28.42
CA VAL A 23 -20.48 13.96 -29.36
C VAL A 23 -19.04 13.42 -29.38
N LEU A 24 -18.76 12.40 -28.58
CA LEU A 24 -17.53 11.62 -28.62
C LEU A 24 -17.61 10.64 -29.79
N GLY A 25 -16.69 10.79 -30.75
CA GLY A 25 -16.49 9.82 -31.82
C GLY A 25 -16.02 8.50 -31.22
N PHE A 26 -16.90 7.51 -31.16
CA PHE A 26 -16.54 6.12 -30.87
C PHE A 26 -15.70 5.57 -32.03
N THR A 27 -14.38 5.59 -31.87
CA THR A 27 -13.53 4.61 -32.56
C THR A 27 -13.81 3.27 -31.91
N VAL A 28 -14.52 2.39 -32.62
CA VAL A 28 -14.65 0.99 -32.24
C VAL A 28 -13.27 0.37 -32.40
N GLY A 29 -12.50 0.32 -31.31
CA GLY A 29 -11.31 -0.51 -31.25
C GLY A 29 -11.76 -1.96 -31.44
N THR A 30 -11.22 -2.62 -32.45
CA THR A 30 -11.35 -4.07 -32.57
C THR A 30 -10.67 -4.67 -31.35
N ALA A 31 -11.43 -5.29 -30.44
CA ALA A 31 -10.84 -6.05 -29.34
C ALA A 31 -9.83 -7.04 -29.94
N SER A 32 -8.55 -6.89 -29.58
CA SER A 32 -7.53 -7.87 -29.96
C SER A 32 -7.95 -9.21 -29.37
N ALA A 33 -7.74 -10.30 -30.13
CA ALA A 33 -7.98 -11.62 -29.59
C ALA A 33 -6.97 -11.88 -28.47
N ALA A 34 -7.43 -12.38 -27.32
CA ALA A 34 -6.54 -12.70 -26.22
C ALA A 34 -5.49 -13.75 -26.66
N THR A 35 -4.22 -13.46 -26.42
CA THR A 35 -3.12 -14.39 -26.66
C THR A 35 -3.00 -15.33 -25.47
N THR A 36 -3.09 -16.64 -25.71
CA THR A 36 -2.96 -17.64 -24.64
C THR A 36 -1.50 -17.95 -24.37
N VAL A 37 -1.10 -17.84 -23.11
CA VAL A 37 0.26 -18.13 -22.63
C VAL A 37 0.25 -19.40 -21.78
N SER A 38 1.28 -20.24 -21.96
CA SER A 38 1.46 -21.49 -21.20
C SER A 38 2.93 -21.95 -21.28
N GLY A 39 3.40 -22.73 -20.32
CA GLY A 39 4.69 -23.42 -20.36
C GLY A 39 5.64 -23.14 -19.19
N GLY A 40 5.34 -22.13 -18.37
CA GLY A 40 6.22 -21.66 -17.30
C GLY A 40 7.53 -21.04 -17.80
N GLY A 41 8.46 -20.79 -16.87
CA GLY A 41 9.76 -20.17 -17.16
C GLY A 41 9.61 -18.84 -17.89
N ASP A 42 10.35 -18.67 -18.99
CA ASP A 42 10.41 -17.45 -19.80
C ASP A 42 9.21 -17.24 -20.75
N ALA A 43 8.23 -18.14 -20.74
CA ALA A 43 7.12 -18.11 -21.70
C ALA A 43 6.23 -16.86 -21.56
N LEU A 44 6.05 -16.34 -20.34
CA LEU A 44 5.28 -15.10 -20.12
C LEU A 44 6.06 -13.88 -20.59
N GLN A 45 7.36 -13.79 -20.27
CA GLN A 45 8.20 -12.70 -20.79
C GLN A 45 8.22 -12.69 -22.32
N THR A 46 8.37 -13.86 -22.95
CA THR A 46 8.33 -13.96 -24.42
C THR A 46 7.01 -13.44 -24.99
N ALA A 47 5.89 -13.71 -24.33
CA ALA A 47 4.58 -13.21 -24.76
C ALA A 47 4.45 -11.69 -24.58
N ILE A 48 5.04 -11.12 -23.53
CA ILE A 48 5.10 -9.67 -23.30
C ILE A 48 5.95 -9.01 -24.40
N ASP A 49 7.13 -9.54 -24.69
CA ASP A 49 8.05 -9.02 -25.71
C ASP A 49 7.43 -9.01 -27.12
N ASP A 50 6.54 -9.95 -27.41
CA ASP A 50 5.82 -10.08 -28.69
C ASP A 50 4.48 -9.31 -28.73
N ALA A 51 3.99 -8.79 -27.59
CA ALA A 51 2.68 -8.16 -27.48
C ALA A 51 2.62 -6.79 -28.17
N SER A 52 1.41 -6.41 -28.61
CA SER A 52 1.12 -5.05 -29.05
C SER A 52 0.44 -4.23 -27.94
N ASP A 53 0.58 -2.90 -27.98
CA ASP A 53 -0.12 -1.99 -27.06
C ASP A 53 -1.63 -2.30 -26.99
N GLY A 54 -2.13 -2.41 -25.76
CA GLY A 54 -3.52 -2.72 -25.42
C GLY A 54 -3.90 -4.20 -25.59
N GLU A 55 -2.95 -5.11 -25.82
CA GLU A 55 -3.21 -6.54 -25.94
C GLU A 55 -3.56 -7.19 -24.59
N THR A 56 -4.34 -8.27 -24.65
CA THR A 56 -4.64 -9.12 -23.50
C THR A 56 -3.89 -10.45 -23.62
N LEU A 57 -3.04 -10.74 -22.63
CA LEU A 57 -2.35 -12.01 -22.46
C LEU A 57 -3.08 -12.82 -21.38
N THR A 58 -3.67 -13.95 -21.75
CA THR A 58 -4.35 -14.85 -20.80
C THR A 58 -3.48 -16.06 -20.50
N VAL A 59 -2.97 -16.17 -19.27
CA VAL A 59 -2.24 -17.34 -18.81
C VAL A 59 -3.22 -18.49 -18.52
N GLY A 60 -3.03 -19.61 -19.22
CA GLY A 60 -3.96 -20.73 -19.27
C GLY A 60 -3.57 -21.94 -18.41
N ASP A 61 -2.44 -21.88 -17.70
CA ASP A 61 -1.94 -22.96 -16.86
C ASP A 61 -1.56 -22.48 -15.44
N SER A 62 -1.10 -23.40 -14.60
CA SER A 62 -0.68 -23.14 -13.21
C SER A 62 0.83 -23.34 -13.05
N ALA A 63 1.60 -23.04 -14.09
CA ALA A 63 3.05 -23.14 -14.03
C ALA A 63 3.66 -21.98 -13.24
N THR A 64 4.91 -22.18 -12.81
CA THR A 64 5.77 -21.10 -12.31
C THR A 64 6.46 -20.42 -13.49
N TYR A 65 6.43 -19.11 -13.51
CA TYR A 65 7.06 -18.23 -14.48
C TYR A 65 8.24 -17.49 -13.85
N ASP A 66 9.26 -17.25 -14.66
CA ASP A 66 10.41 -16.45 -14.28
C ASP A 66 9.99 -14.98 -14.03
N PRO A 67 10.83 -14.17 -13.37
CA PRO A 67 10.55 -12.75 -13.16
C PRO A 67 10.29 -12.03 -14.47
N ILE A 68 9.35 -11.08 -14.48
CA ILE A 68 8.93 -10.36 -15.69
C ILE A 68 9.18 -8.85 -15.61
N VAL A 69 9.46 -8.28 -16.79
CA VAL A 69 9.47 -6.85 -17.05
C VAL A 69 8.39 -6.56 -18.08
N VAL A 70 7.42 -5.72 -17.70
CA VAL A 70 6.31 -5.31 -18.55
C VAL A 70 6.59 -3.89 -19.07
N ASP A 71 7.11 -3.78 -20.28
CA ASP A 71 7.49 -2.50 -20.91
C ASP A 71 6.58 -2.10 -22.09
N VAL A 72 5.39 -2.71 -22.14
CA VAL A 72 4.33 -2.46 -23.12
C VAL A 72 2.97 -2.36 -22.40
N GLU A 73 2.04 -1.53 -22.91
CA GLU A 73 0.68 -1.43 -22.38
C GLU A 73 -0.05 -2.77 -22.62
N VAL A 74 -0.28 -3.57 -21.58
CA VAL A 74 -0.96 -4.87 -21.71
C VAL A 74 -1.83 -5.20 -20.51
N THR A 75 -2.86 -6.01 -20.74
CA THR A 75 -3.59 -6.73 -19.69
C THR A 75 -3.04 -8.15 -19.59
N ILE A 76 -2.49 -8.50 -18.44
CA ILE A 76 -2.02 -9.85 -18.12
C ILE A 76 -3.00 -10.44 -17.10
N GLU A 77 -3.78 -11.42 -17.52
CA GLU A 77 -4.81 -12.06 -16.70
C GLU A 77 -4.61 -13.58 -16.69
N THR A 78 -5.25 -14.26 -15.73
CA THR A 78 -5.20 -15.72 -15.67
C THR A 78 -6.57 -16.35 -15.51
N SER A 79 -6.71 -17.56 -16.04
CA SER A 79 -7.88 -18.43 -15.83
C SER A 79 -7.56 -19.63 -14.92
N ALA A 80 -6.36 -19.65 -14.36
CA ALA A 80 -5.81 -20.73 -13.55
C ALA A 80 -5.15 -20.13 -12.28
N SER A 81 -4.07 -20.73 -11.77
CA SER A 81 -3.34 -20.24 -10.59
C SER A 81 -1.83 -20.29 -10.83
N PRO A 82 -1.31 -19.50 -11.80
CA PRO A 82 0.13 -19.40 -12.07
C PRO A 82 0.84 -18.60 -10.98
N THR A 83 2.14 -18.87 -10.85
CA THR A 83 3.03 -18.13 -9.94
C THR A 83 4.08 -17.40 -10.77
N ILE A 84 4.35 -16.14 -10.46
CA ILE A 84 5.54 -15.42 -10.90
C ILE A 84 6.52 -15.43 -9.73
N GLU A 85 7.67 -16.07 -9.90
CA GLU A 85 8.67 -16.26 -8.84
C GLU A 85 9.91 -15.43 -9.14
N GLY A 86 10.26 -14.56 -8.19
CA GLY A 86 11.47 -13.76 -8.16
C GLY A 86 12.74 -14.62 -8.09
N ASP A 87 13.89 -14.04 -8.45
CA ASP A 87 15.18 -14.73 -8.43
C ASP A 87 15.94 -14.61 -7.09
N GLY A 88 15.31 -14.05 -6.05
CA GLY A 88 15.91 -13.78 -4.74
C GLY A 88 16.90 -12.59 -4.76
N GLY A 89 16.85 -11.76 -5.79
CA GLY A 89 17.70 -10.60 -5.96
C GLY A 89 17.13 -9.29 -5.42
N THR A 90 17.75 -8.18 -5.84
CA THR A 90 17.28 -6.83 -5.51
C THR A 90 16.17 -6.32 -6.42
N ASP A 91 15.93 -7.02 -7.53
CA ASP A 91 14.89 -6.68 -8.49
C ASP A 91 13.54 -7.28 -8.06
N ALA A 92 12.46 -6.74 -8.62
CA ALA A 92 11.12 -7.23 -8.35
C ALA A 92 10.78 -8.47 -9.17
N ALA A 93 9.96 -9.37 -8.62
CA ALA A 93 9.40 -10.48 -9.39
C ALA A 93 8.56 -9.98 -10.58
N VAL A 94 7.88 -8.84 -10.42
CA VAL A 94 7.19 -8.12 -11.50
C VAL A 94 7.64 -6.66 -11.53
N SER A 95 8.21 -6.23 -12.64
CA SER A 95 8.55 -4.81 -12.90
C SER A 95 7.64 -4.23 -13.98
N VAL A 96 6.79 -3.26 -13.62
CA VAL A 96 5.92 -2.53 -14.55
C VAL A 96 6.62 -1.26 -15.02
N ASN A 97 6.98 -1.22 -16.30
CA ASN A 97 7.72 -0.15 -16.97
C ASN A 97 6.96 0.43 -18.18
N ALA A 98 5.63 0.43 -18.11
CA ALA A 98 4.74 1.03 -19.10
C ALA A 98 3.44 1.50 -18.43
N ASP A 99 2.79 2.48 -19.05
CA ASP A 99 1.47 2.94 -18.64
C ASP A 99 0.38 1.92 -19.00
N GLY A 100 -0.75 1.96 -18.30
CA GLY A 100 -1.94 1.19 -18.66
C GLY A 100 -1.81 -0.33 -18.49
N VAL A 101 -0.82 -0.78 -17.71
CA VAL A 101 -0.60 -2.20 -17.43
C VAL A 101 -1.62 -2.72 -16.42
N THR A 102 -2.20 -3.89 -16.68
CA THR A 102 -3.02 -4.63 -15.72
C THR A 102 -2.40 -5.98 -15.41
N LEU A 103 -2.24 -6.30 -14.11
CA LEU A 103 -1.88 -7.64 -13.63
C LEU A 103 -3.02 -8.18 -12.76
N ASP A 104 -3.67 -9.25 -13.22
CA ASP A 104 -4.87 -9.81 -12.60
C ASP A 104 -4.78 -11.30 -12.27
N GLY A 105 -4.92 -11.65 -10.98
CA GLY A 105 -5.16 -13.01 -10.53
C GLY A 105 -3.92 -13.88 -10.27
N PHE A 106 -2.72 -13.31 -10.22
CA PHE A 106 -1.47 -14.07 -10.07
C PHE A 106 -1.09 -14.27 -8.61
N THR A 107 -0.39 -15.38 -8.32
CA THR A 107 0.51 -15.43 -7.17
C THR A 107 1.85 -14.82 -7.57
N VAL A 108 2.37 -13.89 -6.78
CA VAL A 108 3.70 -13.29 -6.95
C VAL A 108 4.50 -13.56 -5.69
N THR A 109 5.67 -14.17 -5.84
CA THR A 109 6.58 -14.49 -4.73
C THR A 109 8.00 -14.09 -5.07
N ASN A 110 8.84 -13.81 -4.08
CA ASN A 110 10.26 -13.50 -4.28
C ASN A 110 11.05 -13.90 -3.02
N PRO A 111 11.21 -15.22 -2.77
CA PRO A 111 11.89 -15.68 -1.56
C PRO A 111 13.35 -15.21 -1.54
N GLY A 112 13.76 -14.58 -0.46
CA GLY A 112 15.07 -13.96 -0.31
C GLY A 112 15.29 -12.69 -1.14
N GLY A 113 14.29 -12.22 -1.87
CA GLY A 113 14.34 -10.99 -2.67
C GLY A 113 13.62 -9.83 -2.00
N LEU A 114 13.82 -8.62 -2.54
CA LEU A 114 13.33 -7.39 -1.90
C LEU A 114 11.88 -7.05 -2.22
N LEU A 115 11.46 -7.30 -3.46
CA LEU A 115 10.24 -6.70 -4.01
C LEU A 115 9.35 -7.73 -4.69
N GLY A 116 8.05 -7.71 -4.39
CA GLY A 116 7.05 -8.48 -5.14
C GLY A 116 6.75 -7.82 -6.49
N VAL A 117 6.00 -6.72 -6.45
CA VAL A 117 5.61 -5.94 -7.63
C VAL A 117 6.12 -4.51 -7.52
N LYS A 118 6.73 -3.98 -8.59
CA LYS A 118 7.19 -2.60 -8.68
C LYS A 118 6.58 -1.89 -9.88
N VAL A 119 5.85 -0.81 -9.63
CA VAL A 119 5.55 0.20 -10.66
C VAL A 119 6.76 1.12 -10.75
N GLY A 120 7.40 1.13 -11.92
CA GLY A 120 8.60 1.91 -12.20
C GLY A 120 8.35 3.42 -12.14
N ARG A 121 9.40 4.22 -12.34
CA ARG A 121 9.36 5.67 -12.15
C ARG A 121 8.39 6.37 -13.12
N GLY A 122 7.33 6.96 -12.59
CA GLY A 122 6.40 7.82 -13.31
C GLY A 122 5.57 7.13 -14.40
N TYR A 123 5.15 5.89 -14.15
CA TYR A 123 4.20 5.17 -14.99
C TYR A 123 2.78 5.24 -14.40
N ASP A 124 1.81 5.46 -15.28
CA ASP A 124 0.42 5.78 -14.94
C ASP A 124 -0.53 4.62 -15.26
N ASP A 125 -1.78 4.73 -14.79
CA ASP A 125 -2.91 3.86 -15.13
C ASP A 125 -2.64 2.35 -14.87
N THR A 126 -1.75 2.03 -13.93
CA THR A 126 -1.45 0.64 -13.56
C THR A 126 -2.54 0.07 -12.64
N THR A 127 -3.03 -1.11 -12.98
CA THR A 127 -4.00 -1.87 -12.17
C THR A 127 -3.38 -3.18 -11.68
N LEU A 128 -3.27 -3.34 -10.37
CA LEU A 128 -2.91 -4.59 -9.71
C LEU A 128 -4.15 -5.13 -9.03
N SER A 129 -4.74 -6.21 -9.56
CA SER A 129 -6.01 -6.74 -9.03
C SER A 129 -6.01 -8.23 -8.75
N ASN A 130 -6.71 -8.62 -7.68
CA ASN A 130 -6.96 -10.03 -7.33
C ASN A 130 -5.68 -10.89 -7.21
N ASN A 131 -4.52 -10.28 -6.96
CA ASN A 131 -3.26 -10.99 -6.83
C ASN A 131 -3.06 -11.46 -5.38
N THR A 132 -2.28 -12.53 -5.22
CA THR A 132 -1.68 -12.93 -3.94
C THR A 132 -0.19 -12.63 -4.00
N ILE A 133 0.27 -11.66 -3.23
CA ILE A 133 1.68 -11.26 -3.18
C ILE A 133 2.21 -11.77 -1.85
N GLU A 134 3.04 -12.81 -1.89
CA GLU A 134 3.41 -13.55 -0.69
C GLU A 134 4.85 -14.06 -0.70
N ASP A 135 5.39 -14.31 0.49
CA ASP A 135 6.71 -14.89 0.69
C ASP A 135 7.79 -14.04 0.00
N ILE A 136 7.84 -12.75 0.35
CA ILE A 136 8.89 -11.81 -0.08
C ILE A 136 9.87 -11.65 1.09
N GLY A 137 11.16 -11.73 0.80
CA GLY A 137 12.19 -11.77 1.82
C GLY A 137 12.36 -13.18 2.43
N PRO A 138 12.99 -13.29 3.60
CA PRO A 138 13.65 -12.21 4.34
C PRO A 138 14.90 -11.70 3.61
N THR A 139 15.26 -10.44 3.85
CA THR A 139 16.58 -9.92 3.42
C THR A 139 17.31 -9.23 4.55
N GLY A 140 18.64 -9.38 4.54
CA GLY A 140 19.52 -9.01 5.65
C GLY A 140 19.78 -7.52 5.88
N ARG A 141 19.62 -6.65 4.85
CA ARG A 141 20.17 -5.27 4.86
C ARG A 141 19.18 -4.21 4.39
N LEU A 142 18.27 -4.60 3.51
CA LEU A 142 17.39 -3.68 2.80
C LEU A 142 15.94 -4.01 3.18
N GLY A 143 15.07 -3.01 3.03
CA GLY A 143 13.65 -3.21 3.28
C GLY A 143 13.03 -4.18 2.28
N VAL A 144 11.96 -4.84 2.71
CA VAL A 144 11.15 -5.74 1.90
C VAL A 144 9.83 -5.06 1.59
N THR A 145 9.29 -5.26 0.39
CA THR A 145 7.99 -4.68 0.05
C THR A 145 7.18 -5.55 -0.90
N GLY A 146 5.90 -5.75 -0.57
CA GLY A 146 4.94 -6.45 -1.44
C GLY A 146 4.70 -5.68 -2.74
N VAL A 147 4.20 -4.44 -2.64
CA VAL A 147 3.96 -3.54 -3.78
C VAL A 147 4.67 -2.20 -3.59
N VAL A 148 5.51 -1.82 -4.54
CA VAL A 148 6.10 -0.47 -4.61
C VAL A 148 5.53 0.30 -5.78
N VAL A 149 5.01 1.50 -5.53
CA VAL A 149 4.86 2.55 -6.53
C VAL A 149 6.09 3.44 -6.42
N GLY A 150 6.95 3.40 -7.44
CA GLY A 150 8.23 4.07 -7.42
C GLY A 150 8.14 5.59 -7.45
N GLN A 151 9.30 6.23 -7.60
CA GLN A 151 9.42 7.68 -7.57
C GLN A 151 8.76 8.37 -8.77
N GLY A 152 8.54 9.68 -8.64
CA GLY A 152 8.05 10.54 -9.72
C GLY A 152 6.55 10.78 -9.63
N ASP A 153 5.98 11.41 -10.66
CA ASP A 153 4.54 11.65 -10.70
C ASP A 153 3.82 10.41 -11.22
N HIS A 154 2.77 10.01 -10.51
CA HIS A 154 1.93 8.87 -10.82
C HIS A 154 0.45 9.28 -10.82
N SER A 155 -0.33 8.70 -11.72
CA SER A 155 -1.77 8.92 -11.82
C SER A 155 -2.52 7.62 -12.11
N GLY A 156 -3.72 7.49 -11.54
CA GLY A 156 -4.62 6.38 -11.88
C GLY A 156 -4.14 5.00 -11.41
N ILE A 157 -3.33 4.94 -10.35
CA ILE A 157 -2.88 3.66 -9.80
C ILE A 157 -4.03 2.98 -9.03
N GLU A 158 -4.33 1.73 -9.37
CA GLU A 158 -5.36 0.92 -8.74
C GLU A 158 -4.73 -0.34 -8.12
N ILE A 159 -4.69 -0.43 -6.79
CA ILE A 159 -4.27 -1.63 -6.04
C ILE A 159 -5.51 -2.19 -5.35
N VAL A 160 -6.14 -3.21 -5.95
CA VAL A 160 -7.51 -3.60 -5.59
C VAL A 160 -7.69 -5.11 -5.39
N ASN A 161 -8.35 -5.52 -4.31
CA ASN A 161 -8.66 -6.92 -4.01
C ASN A 161 -7.44 -7.85 -3.90
N ASN A 162 -6.25 -7.32 -3.60
CA ASN A 162 -5.07 -8.14 -3.44
C ASN A 162 -4.98 -8.68 -2.01
N THR A 163 -4.30 -9.82 -1.87
CA THR A 163 -3.80 -10.31 -0.59
C THR A 163 -2.30 -10.13 -0.59
N ILE A 164 -1.76 -9.38 0.39
CA ILE A 164 -0.33 -9.14 0.56
C ILE A 164 0.04 -9.72 1.92
N GLN A 165 0.89 -10.74 1.95
CA GLN A 165 1.13 -11.48 3.18
C GLN A 165 2.50 -12.14 3.27
N ASN A 166 2.86 -12.63 4.46
CA ASN A 166 4.12 -13.34 4.71
C ASN A 166 5.32 -12.56 4.18
N LEU A 167 5.39 -11.28 4.55
CA LEU A 167 6.55 -10.46 4.23
C LEU A 167 7.45 -10.42 5.44
N ASP A 168 8.73 -10.67 5.21
CA ASP A 168 9.68 -10.85 6.29
C ASP A 168 10.96 -10.04 6.00
N GLN A 169 11.62 -9.55 7.03
CA GLN A 169 12.93 -8.93 6.93
C GLN A 169 13.73 -9.19 8.20
N GLU A 170 14.95 -9.63 7.97
CA GLU A 170 15.91 -10.05 9.00
C GLU A 170 17.07 -9.07 9.06
N THR A 171 17.39 -8.53 10.22
CA THR A 171 18.41 -7.49 10.34
C THR A 171 19.78 -8.06 10.63
N THR A 172 20.73 -7.74 9.75
CA THR A 172 22.14 -8.10 9.99
C THR A 172 22.96 -6.93 10.55
N ASP A 173 24.20 -7.19 10.98
CA ASP A 173 25.17 -6.19 11.47
C ASP A 173 25.40 -5.00 10.50
N ASP A 174 25.13 -5.21 9.20
CA ASP A 174 25.30 -4.22 8.13
C ASP A 174 24.00 -3.45 7.81
N SER A 175 22.91 -3.71 8.56
CA SER A 175 21.62 -3.04 8.40
C SER A 175 21.68 -1.58 8.83
N GLY A 176 20.99 -0.74 8.07
CA GLY A 176 20.71 0.63 8.48
C GLY A 176 19.47 0.68 9.36
N PHE A 177 18.32 0.80 8.70
CA PHE A 177 17.00 0.81 9.32
C PHE A 177 15.97 0.32 8.28
N PRO A 178 16.04 -0.96 7.89
CA PRO A 178 15.10 -1.52 6.92
C PRO A 178 13.66 -1.50 7.46
N THR A 179 12.70 -1.43 6.54
CA THR A 179 11.27 -1.55 6.85
C THR A 179 10.68 -2.63 5.99
N VAL A 180 9.61 -3.26 6.47
CA VAL A 180 8.80 -4.19 5.68
C VAL A 180 7.48 -3.53 5.37
N ASN A 181 7.13 -3.42 4.10
CA ASN A 181 5.96 -2.68 3.67
C ASN A 181 5.00 -3.58 2.90
N GLY A 182 3.71 -3.56 3.23
CA GLY A 182 2.70 -4.16 2.37
C GLY A 182 2.62 -3.41 1.03
N VAL A 183 2.33 -2.12 1.10
CA VAL A 183 2.31 -1.18 -0.04
C VAL A 183 3.13 0.06 0.30
N LEU A 184 4.07 0.43 -0.56
CA LEU A 184 4.89 1.64 -0.43
C LEU A 184 4.76 2.52 -1.66
N PHE A 185 4.32 3.76 -1.47
CA PHE A 185 4.49 4.82 -2.47
C PHE A 185 5.81 5.54 -2.19
N ASP A 186 6.89 5.02 -2.78
CA ASP A 186 8.30 5.38 -2.55
C ASP A 186 8.71 6.67 -3.26
N ALA A 187 8.86 7.75 -2.50
CA ALA A 187 9.14 9.08 -3.03
C ALA A 187 10.61 9.46 -2.90
N ASP A 188 11.12 10.31 -3.80
CA ASP A 188 12.44 10.93 -3.59
C ASP A 188 12.34 12.03 -2.52
N ASN A 189 13.20 11.96 -1.50
CA ASN A 189 13.21 12.94 -0.40
C ASN A 189 13.36 14.41 -0.83
N SER A 190 13.96 14.67 -2.00
CA SER A 190 14.20 16.02 -2.53
C SER A 190 13.19 16.46 -3.59
N ASP A 191 12.51 15.50 -4.21
CA ASP A 191 11.52 15.71 -5.27
C ASP A 191 10.44 14.62 -5.15
N PRO A 192 9.53 14.75 -4.18
CA PRO A 192 8.66 13.65 -3.77
C PRO A 192 7.71 13.18 -4.88
N GLY A 193 7.46 13.99 -5.90
CA GLY A 193 6.44 13.73 -6.92
C GLY A 193 5.03 13.71 -6.33
N THR A 194 4.03 13.57 -7.19
CA THR A 194 2.62 13.45 -6.79
C THR A 194 2.02 12.11 -7.21
N VAL A 195 1.32 11.45 -6.29
CA VAL A 195 0.38 10.36 -6.62
C VAL A 195 -1.03 10.93 -6.69
N SER A 196 -1.68 10.76 -7.84
CA SER A 196 -2.99 11.34 -8.13
C SER A 196 -4.01 10.30 -8.57
N ASP A 197 -5.30 10.58 -8.35
CA ASP A 197 -6.42 9.73 -8.79
C ASP A 197 -6.22 8.23 -8.44
N THR A 198 -5.63 7.97 -7.27
CA THR A 198 -5.10 6.66 -6.89
C THR A 198 -6.02 5.98 -5.88
N THR A 199 -6.20 4.66 -6.01
CA THR A 199 -7.05 3.86 -5.14
C THR A 199 -6.31 2.64 -4.60
N VAL A 200 -6.28 2.50 -3.27
CA VAL A 200 -5.87 1.27 -2.58
C VAL A 200 -7.12 0.73 -1.90
N ASN A 201 -7.76 -0.28 -2.49
CA ASN A 201 -9.09 -0.69 -2.06
C ASN A 201 -9.31 -2.20 -1.89
N ASN A 202 -9.95 -2.58 -0.79
CA ASN A 202 -10.34 -3.97 -0.51
C ASN A 202 -9.17 -4.96 -0.52
N ASN A 203 -7.98 -4.51 -0.15
CA ASN A 203 -6.84 -5.40 0.04
C ASN A 203 -6.86 -6.01 1.44
N THR A 204 -6.23 -7.17 1.58
CA THR A 204 -5.88 -7.77 2.88
C THR A 204 -4.37 -7.75 2.99
N ILE A 205 -3.84 -7.07 4.00
CA ILE A 205 -2.40 -6.92 4.26
C ILE A 205 -2.16 -7.52 5.65
N ARG A 206 -1.39 -8.61 5.73
CA ARG A 206 -1.27 -9.38 6.97
C ARG A 206 -0.01 -10.21 7.07
N ASP A 207 0.30 -10.72 8.26
CA ASP A 207 1.43 -11.61 8.50
C ASP A 207 2.73 -10.96 7.98
N ILE A 208 3.02 -9.76 8.48
CA ILE A 208 4.25 -9.02 8.16
C ILE A 208 5.09 -8.93 9.42
N GLU A 209 6.28 -9.50 9.34
CA GLU A 209 7.22 -9.61 10.44
C GLU A 209 8.50 -8.83 10.10
N SER A 210 9.11 -8.21 11.11
CA SER A 210 10.38 -7.48 10.98
C SER A 210 10.97 -7.27 12.35
N ASP A 211 12.30 -7.35 12.47
CA ASP A 211 12.97 -7.04 13.74
C ASP A 211 12.77 -5.59 14.19
N ILE A 212 12.42 -4.69 13.26
CA ILE A 212 12.34 -3.26 13.53
C ILE A 212 10.97 -2.67 13.22
N ALA A 213 10.52 -2.81 11.97
CA ALA A 213 9.51 -1.91 11.43
C ALA A 213 8.67 -2.51 10.29
N PRO A 214 7.60 -3.24 10.60
CA PRO A 214 6.56 -3.60 9.67
C PRO A 214 5.53 -2.45 9.51
N LEU A 215 5.17 -2.16 8.27
CA LEU A 215 4.19 -1.16 7.89
C LEU A 215 3.19 -1.73 6.87
N GLY A 216 1.90 -1.46 7.05
CA GLY A 216 0.87 -1.91 6.11
C GLY A 216 0.90 -1.12 4.79
N ILE A 217 0.54 0.17 4.86
CA ILE A 217 0.52 1.09 3.70
C ILE A 217 1.31 2.36 4.05
N VAL A 218 2.28 2.72 3.21
CA VAL A 218 3.11 3.92 3.40
C VAL A 218 2.98 4.85 2.20
N VAL A 219 2.70 6.13 2.45
CA VAL A 219 2.58 7.16 1.43
C VAL A 219 3.60 8.27 1.65
N GLN A 220 4.62 8.36 0.79
CA GLN A 220 5.68 9.38 0.88
C GLN A 220 5.57 10.47 -0.19
N HIS A 221 4.86 10.21 -1.29
CA HIS A 221 4.59 11.18 -2.35
C HIS A 221 3.66 12.29 -1.85
N GLU A 222 3.64 13.45 -2.52
CA GLU A 222 2.50 14.37 -2.43
C GLU A 222 1.24 13.65 -2.95
N THR A 223 0.07 13.95 -2.38
CA THR A 223 -1.17 13.24 -2.76
C THR A 223 -2.23 14.19 -3.29
N ASP A 224 -2.90 13.81 -4.39
CA ASP A 224 -4.04 14.54 -4.94
C ASP A 224 -5.16 13.59 -5.36
N GLY A 225 -6.20 13.45 -4.52
CA GLY A 225 -7.31 12.54 -4.80
C GLY A 225 -6.95 11.07 -4.60
N VAL A 226 -6.40 10.75 -3.43
CA VAL A 226 -6.03 9.37 -3.03
C VAL A 226 -7.10 8.78 -2.11
N ASP A 227 -7.61 7.61 -2.47
CA ASP A 227 -8.58 6.83 -1.68
C ASP A 227 -7.94 5.54 -1.13
N ILE A 228 -7.68 5.47 0.18
CA ILE A 228 -7.29 4.24 0.88
C ILE A 228 -8.53 3.70 1.59
N ASN A 229 -9.20 2.72 0.96
CA ASN A 229 -10.56 2.36 1.33
C ASN A 229 -10.80 0.86 1.55
N ASN A 230 -11.51 0.51 2.62
CA ASN A 230 -12.01 -0.86 2.84
C ASN A 230 -10.89 -1.93 2.88
N ASN A 231 -9.68 -1.56 3.28
CA ASN A 231 -8.58 -2.51 3.47
C ASN A 231 -8.65 -3.15 4.86
N GLU A 232 -8.11 -4.35 4.97
CA GLU A 232 -7.92 -5.08 6.23
C GLU A 232 -6.41 -5.19 6.46
N ILE A 233 -5.91 -4.54 7.50
CA ILE A 233 -4.50 -4.51 7.86
C ILE A 233 -4.38 -5.09 9.27
N ARG A 234 -3.69 -6.22 9.42
CA ARG A 234 -3.56 -6.90 10.70
C ARG A 234 -2.33 -7.77 10.77
N ASP A 235 -2.05 -8.36 11.92
CA ASP A 235 -0.95 -9.32 12.11
C ASP A 235 0.39 -8.73 11.62
N LEU A 236 0.70 -7.51 12.10
CA LEU A 236 2.01 -6.87 11.90
C LEU A 236 2.79 -6.98 13.21
N GLU A 237 4.00 -7.55 13.16
CA GLU A 237 4.81 -7.81 14.35
C GLU A 237 6.22 -7.23 14.20
N ALA A 238 6.56 -6.32 15.11
CA ALA A 238 7.89 -5.78 15.26
C ALA A 238 8.50 -6.29 16.58
N ALA A 239 9.46 -7.21 16.51
CA ALA A 239 10.09 -7.77 17.69
C ALA A 239 11.51 -8.28 17.40
N ASP A 240 12.43 -8.14 18.35
CA ASP A 240 13.79 -8.67 18.19
C ASP A 240 13.81 -10.23 18.13
N ASP A 241 12.72 -10.91 18.50
CA ASP A 241 12.59 -12.37 18.47
C ASP A 241 11.72 -12.92 17.32
N THR A 242 11.21 -12.06 16.43
CA THR A 242 10.74 -12.49 15.10
C THR A 242 11.89 -12.90 14.17
N ASP A 243 13.12 -12.75 14.64
CA ASP A 243 14.37 -13.22 14.04
C ASP A 243 14.27 -14.68 13.54
N SER A 244 14.37 -14.81 12.22
CA SER A 244 14.35 -16.06 11.47
C SER A 244 15.70 -16.80 11.51
N ASP A 245 16.78 -16.11 11.90
CA ASP A 245 18.14 -16.62 12.16
C ASP A 245 18.66 -16.22 13.57
N PRO A 246 18.25 -16.95 14.63
CA PRO A 246 18.61 -16.69 16.04
C PRO A 246 20.11 -16.86 16.37
N SER A 247 20.97 -16.92 15.36
CA SER A 247 22.41 -17.03 15.46
C SER A 247 23.14 -15.71 15.26
N ASP A 248 22.50 -14.69 14.68
CA ASP A 248 23.01 -13.33 14.78
C ASP A 248 22.50 -12.66 16.08
N SER A 249 23.08 -11.53 16.44
CA SER A 249 22.86 -10.91 17.75
C SER A 249 22.52 -9.44 17.58
N VAL A 250 21.85 -9.11 16.48
CA VAL A 250 21.48 -7.75 16.16
C VAL A 250 20.19 -7.42 16.89
N ASP A 251 20.25 -6.35 17.67
CA ASP A 251 19.16 -5.87 18.51
C ASP A 251 19.20 -4.34 18.36
N PHE A 252 18.10 -3.76 17.90
CA PHE A 252 18.00 -2.32 17.68
C PHE A 252 17.53 -1.56 18.93
N ASP A 253 17.22 -2.26 20.04
CA ASP A 253 16.61 -1.77 21.28
C ASP A 253 15.36 -0.89 21.00
N PHE A 254 14.77 -1.01 19.81
CA PHE A 254 13.78 -0.09 19.25
C PHE A 254 13.00 -0.73 18.11
N THR A 255 11.70 -0.84 18.32
CA THR A 255 10.73 -1.32 17.33
C THR A 255 9.60 -0.30 17.18
N PHE A 256 8.95 -0.30 16.02
CA PHE A 256 7.63 0.30 15.83
C PHE A 256 6.85 -0.45 14.77
N ALA A 257 5.51 -0.47 14.86
CA ALA A 257 4.67 -1.08 13.84
C ALA A 257 3.50 -0.17 13.50
N GLN A 258 3.17 -0.05 12.20
CA GLN A 258 2.21 0.94 11.72
C GLN A 258 1.27 0.38 10.66
N GLY A 259 -0.04 0.53 10.85
CA GLY A 259 -1.02 0.09 9.86
C GLY A 259 -0.95 0.93 8.58
N ILE A 260 -1.10 2.25 8.73
CA ILE A 260 -0.96 3.22 7.65
C ILE A 260 -0.02 4.34 8.09
N ASN A 261 1.02 4.63 7.32
CA ASN A 261 1.88 5.80 7.52
C ASN A 261 1.69 6.82 6.38
N ILE A 262 1.23 8.02 6.74
CA ILE A 262 1.20 9.19 5.86
C ILE A 262 2.46 10.03 6.15
N ALA A 263 3.52 9.75 5.40
CA ALA A 263 4.78 10.50 5.38
C ALA A 263 4.79 11.56 4.26
N SER A 264 3.64 11.80 3.64
CA SER A 264 3.46 12.72 2.52
C SER A 264 3.76 14.17 2.91
N PRO A 265 4.60 14.91 2.16
CA PRO A 265 4.92 16.30 2.49
C PRO A 265 3.79 17.30 2.20
N SER A 266 2.76 16.89 1.43
CA SER A 266 1.58 17.71 1.13
C SER A 266 0.42 16.79 0.75
N THR A 267 -0.74 16.95 1.39
CA THR A 267 -1.92 16.16 1.05
C THR A 267 -3.09 17.01 0.55
N ASN A 268 -3.70 16.58 -0.54
CA ASN A 268 -4.93 17.14 -1.09
C ASN A 268 -5.93 16.01 -1.36
N GLU A 269 -7.18 16.23 -0.96
CA GLU A 269 -8.31 15.31 -1.19
C GLU A 269 -8.00 13.84 -0.87
N THR A 270 -7.27 13.59 0.23
CA THR A 270 -6.83 12.23 0.61
C THR A 270 -7.74 11.64 1.67
N THR A 271 -8.38 10.52 1.32
CA THR A 271 -9.41 9.88 2.14
C THR A 271 -8.96 8.51 2.60
N ILE A 272 -8.98 8.28 3.90
CA ILE A 272 -8.74 6.98 4.52
C ILE A 272 -10.06 6.54 5.15
N ALA A 273 -10.73 5.57 4.53
CA ALA A 273 -12.08 5.21 4.95
C ALA A 273 -12.34 3.71 4.99
N HIS A 274 -13.25 3.30 5.88
CA HIS A 274 -13.74 1.91 5.94
C HIS A 274 -12.67 0.84 6.19
N ASN A 275 -11.45 1.21 6.57
CA ASN A 275 -10.39 0.26 6.84
C ASN A 275 -10.59 -0.39 8.22
N VAL A 276 -10.12 -1.63 8.36
CA VAL A 276 -9.97 -2.32 9.64
C VAL A 276 -8.48 -2.46 9.90
N ILE A 277 -8.03 -1.94 11.03
CA ILE A 277 -6.64 -1.96 11.43
C ILE A 277 -6.59 -2.49 12.87
N GLU A 278 -6.07 -3.70 13.04
CA GLU A 278 -6.08 -4.45 14.31
C GLU A 278 -4.84 -5.34 14.41
N ASP A 279 -4.58 -5.94 15.58
CA ASP A 279 -3.52 -6.94 15.76
C ASP A 279 -2.13 -6.49 15.22
N ILE A 280 -1.76 -5.25 15.54
CA ILE A 280 -0.43 -4.67 15.26
C ILE A 280 0.32 -4.64 16.59
N THR A 281 1.55 -5.16 16.60
CA THR A 281 2.36 -5.30 17.80
C THR A 281 3.75 -4.71 17.60
N SER A 282 4.29 -4.12 18.66
CA SER A 282 5.67 -3.65 18.71
C SER A 282 6.23 -3.96 20.09
N ALA A 283 7.29 -4.75 20.16
CA ALA A 283 7.76 -5.39 21.39
C ALA A 283 8.48 -4.42 22.33
N GLU A 284 9.23 -3.46 21.78
CA GLU A 284 10.19 -2.69 22.56
C GLU A 284 9.67 -1.30 22.94
N THR A 285 9.98 -0.28 22.13
CA THR A 285 9.98 1.11 22.61
C THR A 285 8.72 1.90 22.23
N ILE A 286 8.14 1.73 21.05
CA ILE A 286 7.01 2.56 20.58
C ILE A 286 5.74 1.72 20.56
N LEU A 287 4.64 2.23 21.12
CA LEU A 287 3.36 1.54 21.03
C LEU A 287 2.90 1.47 19.58
N PRO A 288 2.31 0.35 19.14
CA PRO A 288 1.85 0.18 17.77
C PRO A 288 0.77 1.20 17.41
N GLU A 289 0.75 1.60 16.13
CA GLU A 289 -0.12 2.68 15.65
C GLU A 289 -0.97 2.19 14.48
N ALA A 290 -2.30 2.32 14.57
CA ALA A 290 -3.14 2.04 13.41
C ALA A 290 -2.88 3.04 12.28
N VAL A 291 -2.67 4.32 12.62
CA VAL A 291 -2.30 5.37 11.68
C VAL A 291 -1.23 6.27 12.27
N LYS A 292 -0.14 6.48 11.53
CA LYS A 292 0.87 7.51 11.78
C LYS A 292 0.81 8.59 10.70
N ILE A 293 0.93 9.86 11.11
CA ILE A 293 1.12 11.00 10.20
C ILE A 293 2.47 11.65 10.53
N ASP A 294 3.48 11.33 9.73
CA ASP A 294 4.83 11.93 9.79
C ASP A 294 4.99 13.09 8.79
N GLY A 295 4.03 13.26 7.89
CA GLY A 295 3.99 14.28 6.86
C GLY A 295 3.07 15.47 7.20
N ASP A 296 2.35 15.93 6.18
CA ASP A 296 1.30 16.94 6.25
C ASP A 296 -0.05 16.31 6.62
N GLY A 297 -0.61 16.73 7.76
CA GLY A 297 -1.95 16.32 8.19
C GLY A 297 -3.09 17.09 7.51
N GLY A 298 -2.79 18.18 6.81
CA GLY A 298 -3.78 19.03 6.15
C GLY A 298 -4.29 18.38 4.87
N GLY A 299 -5.61 18.27 4.69
CA GLY A 299 -6.22 17.64 3.51
C GLY A 299 -6.60 16.16 3.70
N LEU A 300 -6.25 15.57 4.84
CA LEU A 300 -6.64 14.21 5.21
C LEU A 300 -8.04 14.14 5.79
N THR A 301 -8.80 13.12 5.39
CA THR A 301 -10.11 12.79 5.94
C THR A 301 -10.19 11.32 6.32
N PHE A 302 -10.44 11.03 7.61
CA PHE A 302 -10.63 9.66 8.10
C PHE A 302 -12.10 9.40 8.41
N ARG A 303 -12.70 8.35 7.83
CA ARG A 303 -14.14 8.05 8.00
C ARG A 303 -14.43 6.56 8.14
N SER A 304 -15.28 6.22 9.11
CA SER A 304 -15.82 4.86 9.24
C SER A 304 -14.76 3.77 9.30
N ASN A 305 -13.56 4.07 9.79
CA ASN A 305 -12.53 3.09 10.05
C ASN A 305 -12.79 2.38 11.40
N GLN A 306 -12.24 1.18 11.53
CA GLN A 306 -12.05 0.48 12.80
C GLN A 306 -10.57 0.56 13.14
N LEU A 307 -10.23 1.40 14.11
CA LEU A 307 -8.89 1.59 14.63
C LEU A 307 -8.86 0.83 15.96
N LEU A 308 -8.20 -0.32 15.98
CA LEU A 308 -8.26 -1.31 17.06
C LEU A 308 -6.85 -1.66 17.58
N VAL A 309 -5.98 -0.66 17.61
CA VAL A 309 -4.57 -0.74 18.04
C VAL A 309 -4.36 0.26 19.18
N ALA A 310 -3.36 0.08 20.04
CA ALA A 310 -3.08 0.94 21.20
C ALA A 310 -3.20 2.45 20.86
N VAL A 311 -2.52 2.89 19.80
CA VAL A 311 -2.70 4.23 19.24
C VAL A 311 -3.48 4.17 17.94
N GLY A 312 -4.71 4.70 17.94
CA GLY A 312 -5.57 4.66 16.76
C GLY A 312 -5.15 5.65 15.68
N LEU A 313 -4.71 6.84 16.08
CA LEU A 313 -4.22 7.86 15.16
C LEU A 313 -3.22 8.77 15.86
N ASN A 314 -1.99 8.81 15.35
CA ASN A 314 -0.95 9.72 15.80
C ASN A 314 -0.70 10.82 14.76
N ASN A 315 -1.24 12.02 15.03
CA ASN A 315 -0.94 13.25 14.29
C ASN A 315 -0.01 14.15 15.11
N ARG A 316 1.07 13.57 15.61
CA ARG A 316 2.17 14.31 16.20
C ARG A 316 3.42 14.04 15.40
N ASN A 317 3.89 15.08 14.74
CA ASN A 317 5.08 15.00 13.92
C ASN A 317 6.31 15.31 14.80
N GLY A 318 7.16 14.30 15.04
CA GLY A 318 8.33 14.36 15.92
C GLY A 318 8.26 13.44 17.15
N THR A 319 9.43 12.99 17.64
CA THR A 319 9.57 12.13 18.83
C THR A 319 9.62 12.95 20.13
N ASP A 320 9.50 12.29 21.28
CA ASP A 320 9.57 12.86 22.64
C ASP A 320 10.87 13.63 22.94
N SER A 321 11.91 13.41 22.12
CA SER A 321 13.20 14.08 22.15
C SER A 321 13.40 15.13 21.06
N GLY A 322 12.44 15.22 20.13
CA GLY A 322 12.43 16.15 19.01
C GLY A 322 12.12 17.56 19.49
N ASN A 323 12.96 18.52 19.11
CA ASN A 323 12.75 19.95 19.34
C ASN A 323 11.57 20.55 18.54
N ARG A 324 10.69 19.71 17.96
CA ARG A 324 9.57 20.15 17.12
C ARG A 324 8.36 20.45 18.01
N ASP A 325 7.89 21.69 17.92
CA ASP A 325 6.66 22.17 18.54
C ASP A 325 5.46 21.72 17.68
N PRO A 326 4.60 20.81 18.16
CA PRO A 326 3.45 20.32 17.40
C PRO A 326 2.29 21.34 17.35
N SER A 327 2.43 22.52 17.98
CA SER A 327 1.36 23.52 18.04
C SER A 327 0.93 24.09 16.67
N SER A 328 1.74 23.88 15.63
CA SER A 328 1.42 24.25 14.25
C SER A 328 0.94 23.08 13.39
N ASP A 329 0.85 21.86 13.92
CA ASP A 329 0.40 20.71 13.15
C ASP A 329 -1.08 20.91 12.73
N PRO A 330 -1.43 20.68 11.45
CA PRO A 330 -2.81 20.81 10.98
C PRO A 330 -3.77 19.94 11.77
N GLN A 331 -5.00 20.42 11.94
CA GLN A 331 -6.05 19.59 12.54
C GLN A 331 -6.49 18.54 11.52
N VAL A 332 -6.34 17.26 11.87
CA VAL A 332 -6.78 16.13 11.05
C VAL A 332 -8.25 15.84 11.31
N ASP A 333 -9.04 15.71 10.24
CA ASP A 333 -10.47 15.41 10.35
C ASP A 333 -10.71 13.90 10.46
N ALA A 334 -10.90 13.40 11.68
CA ALA A 334 -11.05 11.97 11.99
C ALA A 334 -12.40 11.61 12.65
N LYS A 335 -13.46 12.31 12.25
CA LYS A 335 -14.81 12.05 12.73
C LYS A 335 -15.36 10.71 12.24
N ASN A 336 -16.26 10.15 13.04
CA ASN A 336 -17.04 8.96 12.72
C ASN A 336 -16.17 7.73 12.45
N ASN A 337 -15.08 7.55 13.20
CA ASN A 337 -14.34 6.30 13.29
C ASN A 337 -14.72 5.54 14.57
N TYR A 338 -14.50 4.23 14.58
CA TYR A 338 -14.62 3.38 15.77
C TYR A 338 -13.23 3.12 16.35
N TRP A 339 -13.07 3.31 17.66
CA TRP A 339 -11.79 3.37 18.37
C TRP A 339 -11.68 2.25 19.41
N GLY A 340 -12.13 1.03 19.07
CA GLY A 340 -12.19 -0.10 19.99
C GLY A 340 -13.31 -0.04 21.04
N SER A 341 -13.81 1.15 21.40
CA SER A 341 -14.75 1.34 22.52
C SER A 341 -15.96 2.21 22.20
N ARG A 342 -17.09 1.88 22.86
CA ARG A 342 -18.32 2.68 22.83
C ARG A 342 -18.18 4.05 23.48
N LYS A 343 -17.13 4.25 24.28
CA LYS A 343 -16.82 5.52 24.96
C LYS A 343 -15.99 6.47 24.09
N GLY A 344 -15.49 6.01 22.95
CA GLY A 344 -14.55 6.77 22.12
C GLY A 344 -13.10 6.61 22.59
N PRO A 345 -12.18 7.34 21.93
CA PRO A 345 -10.75 7.26 22.21
C PRO A 345 -10.32 8.05 23.47
N GLU A 346 -9.15 7.68 23.99
CA GLU A 346 -8.18 8.48 24.75
C GLU A 346 -7.71 9.76 24.06
N GLU A 347 -7.37 10.84 24.77
CA GLU A 347 -6.30 11.74 24.31
C GLU A 347 -5.04 11.41 25.12
N ALA A 348 -3.94 11.15 24.43
CA ALA A 348 -2.63 10.98 25.02
C ALA A 348 -1.69 12.10 24.56
N ASP A 349 -0.85 12.61 25.46
CA ASP A 349 0.11 13.66 25.11
C ASP A 349 1.14 13.14 24.10
N PHE A 350 1.59 11.89 24.27
CA PHE A 350 2.56 11.22 23.41
C PHE A 350 2.14 9.77 23.16
N ASN A 351 2.76 9.12 22.17
CA ASN A 351 2.52 7.70 21.88
C ASN A 351 2.77 6.84 23.14
N LEU A 352 3.87 7.06 23.85
CA LEU A 352 4.23 6.33 25.07
C LEU A 352 3.34 6.62 26.28
N ASP A 353 2.53 7.68 26.22
CA ASP A 353 1.56 8.01 27.27
C ASP A 353 0.18 7.40 27.00
N ALA A 354 -0.02 6.72 25.87
CA ALA A 354 -1.27 6.05 25.57
C ALA A 354 -1.51 4.86 26.50
N ASP A 355 -2.76 4.71 26.92
CA ASP A 355 -3.20 3.57 27.71
C ASP A 355 -3.37 2.38 26.75
N ASP A 356 -2.52 1.35 26.87
CA ASP A 356 -2.66 0.08 26.13
C ASP A 356 -3.82 -0.76 26.72
N ASP A 357 -5.03 -0.21 26.66
CA ASP A 357 -6.27 -0.85 27.09
C ASP A 357 -7.15 -1.25 25.89
N GLU A 358 -8.39 -1.68 26.13
CA GLU A 358 -9.29 -2.15 25.05
C GLU A 358 -9.87 -1.02 24.16
N ARG A 359 -9.36 0.21 24.26
CA ARG A 359 -9.69 1.33 23.33
C ARG A 359 -8.40 1.92 22.75
N SER A 360 -8.54 2.47 21.57
CA SER A 360 -7.44 3.18 20.92
C SER A 360 -7.37 4.62 21.37
N ASP A 361 -6.15 5.12 21.55
CA ASP A 361 -5.89 6.50 21.90
C ASP A 361 -5.62 7.36 20.66
N VAL A 362 -5.81 8.67 20.84
CA VAL A 362 -5.50 9.70 19.86
C VAL A 362 -4.35 10.54 20.38
N VAL A 363 -3.36 10.78 19.52
CA VAL A 363 -2.19 11.61 19.83
C VAL A 363 -2.14 12.79 18.86
N GLY A 364 -2.00 14.00 19.39
CA GLY A 364 -1.85 15.23 18.60
C GLY A 364 -3.17 15.90 18.17
N ASN A 365 -3.09 16.77 17.16
CA ASN A 365 -4.21 17.64 16.78
C ASN A 365 -5.21 16.93 15.85
N VAL A 366 -6.21 16.27 16.44
CA VAL A 366 -7.15 15.38 15.73
C VAL A 366 -8.59 15.70 16.12
N ASP A 367 -9.45 15.95 15.14
CA ASP A 367 -10.88 16.15 15.34
C ASP A 367 -11.63 14.82 15.19
N PHE A 368 -11.77 14.07 16.30
CA PHE A 368 -12.39 12.75 16.31
C PHE A 368 -13.88 12.74 16.70
N GLU A 369 -14.45 13.88 17.12
CA GLU A 369 -15.85 13.97 17.53
C GLU A 369 -16.80 14.45 16.40
N PRO A 370 -17.94 13.78 16.17
CA PRO A 370 -18.42 12.60 16.88
C PRO A 370 -17.69 11.33 16.46
N PHE A 371 -17.47 10.40 17.38
CA PHE A 371 -16.99 9.04 17.07
C PHE A 371 -18.15 8.03 16.96
N LEU A 372 -17.88 6.88 16.35
CA LEU A 372 -18.83 5.76 16.28
C LEU A 372 -18.85 4.99 17.60
N ARG A 373 -20.04 4.68 18.11
CA ARG A 373 -20.22 3.88 19.33
C ARG A 373 -20.29 2.37 19.08
N ASN A 374 -20.34 1.96 17.83
CA ASN A 374 -20.29 0.56 17.42
C ASN A 374 -19.42 0.50 16.18
N PRO A 375 -18.73 -0.62 15.94
CA PRO A 375 -17.96 -0.78 14.72
C PRO A 375 -18.89 -0.56 13.51
N PRO A 376 -18.45 0.21 12.49
CA PRO A 376 -19.12 0.24 11.21
C PRO A 376 -19.20 -1.19 10.69
N GLY A 377 -20.31 -1.56 10.03
CA GLY A 377 -20.53 -2.94 9.61
C GLY A 377 -19.32 -3.46 8.83
N GLY A 378 -18.64 -4.48 9.37
CA GLY A 378 -17.57 -5.18 8.66
C GLY A 378 -18.12 -5.77 7.35
N LYS A 379 -17.23 -6.01 6.36
CA LYS A 379 -17.54 -6.61 5.06
C LYS A 379 -18.78 -7.47 5.19
N GLY A 380 -19.88 -7.05 4.57
CA GLY A 380 -21.09 -7.87 4.55
C GLY A 380 -20.66 -9.21 4.02
N ARG A 381 -20.56 -10.23 4.89
CA ARG A 381 -20.23 -11.59 4.47
C ARG A 381 -21.20 -11.89 3.36
N GLY A 382 -20.69 -12.00 2.13
CA GLY A 382 -21.49 -12.49 1.02
C GLY A 382 -22.15 -13.78 1.49
N PRO A 383 -23.44 -14.00 1.17
CA PRO A 383 -24.10 -15.23 1.58
C PRO A 383 -23.36 -16.38 0.89
N ASN A 384 -22.62 -17.17 1.66
CA ASN A 384 -22.03 -18.47 1.32
C ASN A 384 -21.56 -18.66 -0.14
N ASN A 385 -20.25 -18.72 -0.38
CA ASN A 385 -19.66 -19.66 -1.33
C ASN A 385 -18.24 -19.99 -0.93
#